data_AF-A0A0G4KKB7-F1
#
_entry.id   AF-A0A0G4KKB7-F1
#
_cell.length_a   1.000
_cell.length_b   1.000
_cell.length_c   1.000
_cell.angle_alpha   90.00
_cell.angle_beta   90.00
_cell.angle_gamma   90.00
#
_symmetry.space_group_name_H-M   'P 1'
#
loop_
_entity.id
_entity.type
_entity.pdbx_description
1 polymer ?
#
loop_
_entity_poly.entity_id
_entity_poly.type
_entity_poly.pdbx_seq_one_letter_code
_entity_poly.pdbx_strand_id
1 'polypeptide(L)'
;MPKSKRNRLVNMTQVSKKTREDKDKLFANIRETGMNGFIKSQLPKFAAAHPQIEISVSPRPAKHPTIVGHYINGNSRSLLVKNMQPMDILRAAESMRDTNGEKLRRANKPVTSINPSVRGIWSPYHGTGEAV
;
A
#
# COMPACT_ATOMS: atom_id res chain seq x y z
N MET A 1 -27.26 21.59 67.09
CA MET A 1 -27.36 21.07 65.70
C MET A 1 -27.10 22.23 64.72
N PRO A 2 -26.18 22.08 63.76
CA PRO A 2 -26.52 22.41 62.36
C PRO A 2 -25.98 21.32 61.41
N LYS A 3 -26.84 20.43 60.91
CA LYS A 3 -27.50 20.41 59.58
C LYS A 3 -26.56 20.20 58.37
N SER A 4 -26.70 19.01 57.80
CA SER A 4 -26.41 18.58 56.42
C SER A 4 -26.32 19.71 55.38
N LYS A 5 -25.25 19.66 54.57
CA LYS A 5 -25.25 20.21 53.20
C LYS A 5 -24.58 19.24 52.23
N ARG A 6 -25.44 18.35 51.72
CA ARG A 6 -25.62 17.94 50.31
C ARG A 6 -24.40 17.41 49.55
N ASN A 7 -24.57 16.16 49.07
CA ASN A 7 -24.05 15.63 47.82
C ASN A 7 -23.66 16.75 46.84
N ARG A 8 -22.36 16.87 46.57
CA ARG A 8 -21.91 17.62 45.40
C ARG A 8 -22.25 16.76 44.19
N LEU A 9 -23.46 16.97 43.68
CA LEU A 9 -23.91 16.52 42.37
C LEU A 9 -22.90 17.11 41.39
N VAL A 10 -21.93 16.30 40.93
CA VAL A 10 -21.05 16.70 39.84
C VAL A 10 -21.90 16.58 38.59
N ASN A 11 -22.52 17.69 38.25
CA ASN A 11 -23.33 17.82 37.06
C ASN A 11 -22.52 17.42 35.83
N MET A 12 -23.14 16.56 35.03
CA MET A 12 -22.90 16.26 33.62
C MET A 12 -21.80 17.13 33.00
N THR A 13 -20.66 16.50 32.71
CA THR A 13 -19.69 17.05 31.78
C THR A 13 -20.44 17.39 30.50
N GLN A 14 -20.59 18.68 30.21
CA GLN A 14 -21.15 19.15 28.96
C GLN A 14 -20.36 18.47 27.84
N VAL A 15 -21.03 17.67 27.02
CA VAL A 15 -20.46 17.19 25.76
C VAL A 15 -20.41 18.42 24.86
N SER A 16 -19.31 19.16 24.97
CA SER A 16 -19.00 20.28 24.10
C SER A 16 -18.96 19.73 22.68
N LYS A 17 -19.80 20.29 21.80
CA LYS A 17 -19.79 19.97 20.37
C LYS A 17 -18.39 20.29 19.85
N LYS A 18 -17.59 19.27 19.56
CA LYS A 18 -16.23 19.38 19.00
C LYS A 18 -16.23 20.42 17.88
N THR A 19 -15.52 21.52 18.10
CA THR A 19 -15.40 22.59 17.10
C THR A 19 -14.52 22.13 15.94
N ARG A 20 -14.47 22.93 14.86
CA ARG A 20 -13.60 22.68 13.69
C ARG A 20 -12.13 22.55 14.13
N GLU A 21 -11.71 23.29 15.16
CA GLU A 21 -10.34 23.23 15.68
C GLU A 21 -10.00 21.88 16.34
N ASP A 22 -10.97 21.21 16.96
CA ASP A 22 -10.77 19.87 17.55
C ASP A 22 -10.65 18.78 16.48
N LYS A 23 -11.23 18.98 15.29
CA LYS A 23 -11.01 18.09 14.14
C LYS A 23 -9.55 18.16 13.67
N ASP A 24 -8.99 19.36 13.52
CA ASP A 24 -7.61 19.52 13.06
C ASP A 24 -6.58 18.99 14.06
N LYS A 25 -6.85 19.11 15.38
CA LYS A 25 -6.05 18.46 16.43
C LYS A 25 -6.20 16.94 16.46
N LEU A 26 -7.33 16.39 16.00
CA LEU A 26 -7.51 14.94 15.82
C LEU A 26 -6.67 14.40 14.66
N PHE A 27 -6.51 15.19 13.60
CA PHE A 27 -5.68 14.90 12.42
C PHE A 27 -4.20 15.25 12.62
N ALA A 28 -3.82 15.86 13.75
CA ALA A 28 -2.44 16.19 14.13
C ALA A 28 -1.59 14.96 14.52
N ASN A 29 -2.13 13.75 14.42
CA ASN A 29 -1.33 12.53 14.49
C ASN A 29 -0.39 12.49 13.28
N ILE A 30 0.86 12.92 13.50
CA ILE A 30 2.05 12.94 12.61
C ILE A 30 2.18 11.75 11.63
N ARG A 31 1.51 10.63 11.92
CA ARG A 31 1.55 9.37 11.17
C ARG A 31 0.85 9.43 9.81
N GLU A 32 -0.10 10.34 9.59
CA GLU A 32 -0.95 10.38 8.38
C GLU A 32 -0.69 11.58 7.46
N THR A 33 0.16 12.53 7.88
CA THR A 33 0.43 13.78 7.14
C THR A 33 0.92 13.51 5.72
N GLY A 34 1.81 12.54 5.55
CA GLY A 34 2.34 12.16 4.23
C GLY A 34 1.29 11.58 3.29
N MET A 35 0.46 10.65 3.78
CA MET A 35 -0.61 10.04 2.97
C MET A 35 -1.68 11.07 2.61
N ASN A 36 -2.08 11.92 3.55
CA ASN A 36 -3.05 12.98 3.28
C ASN A 36 -2.51 14.00 2.26
N GLY A 37 -1.20 14.31 2.32
CA GLY A 37 -0.53 15.11 1.30
C GLY A 37 -0.57 14.44 -0.07
N PHE A 38 -0.23 13.15 -0.14
CA PHE A 38 -0.28 12.36 -1.38
C PHE A 38 -1.68 12.34 -2.01
N ILE A 39 -2.73 12.04 -1.23
CA ILE A 39 -4.12 11.98 -1.71
C ILE A 39 -4.57 13.31 -2.29
N LYS A 40 -4.19 14.44 -1.68
CA LYS A 40 -4.62 15.77 -2.13
C LYS A 40 -3.84 16.30 -3.34
N SER A 41 -2.56 15.94 -3.46
CA SER A 41 -1.66 16.59 -4.43
C SER A 41 -1.30 15.68 -5.61
N GLN A 42 -0.83 14.46 -5.34
CA GLN A 42 -0.25 13.59 -6.36
C GLN A 42 -1.22 12.53 -6.86
N LEU A 43 -2.10 12.02 -6.00
CA LEU A 43 -3.04 10.95 -6.38
C LEU A 43 -3.95 11.32 -7.56
N PRO A 44 -4.53 12.55 -7.66
CA PRO A 44 -5.36 12.90 -8.80
C PRO A 44 -4.59 12.88 -10.12
N LYS A 45 -3.33 13.33 -10.11
CA LYS A 45 -2.45 13.29 -11.29
C LYS A 45 -2.08 11.86 -11.68
N PHE A 46 -1.77 11.04 -10.68
CA PHE A 46 -1.47 9.62 -10.87
C PHE A 46 -2.68 8.86 -11.44
N ALA A 47 -3.88 9.10 -10.90
CA ALA A 47 -5.13 8.51 -11.39
C ALA A 47 -5.43 8.92 -12.84
N ALA A 48 -5.25 10.20 -13.17
CA ALA A 48 -5.45 10.72 -14.53
C ALA A 48 -4.45 10.12 -15.55
N ALA A 49 -3.21 9.84 -15.12
CA ALA A 49 -2.19 9.22 -15.97
C ALA A 49 -2.42 7.71 -16.17
N HIS A 50 -3.18 7.06 -15.29
CA HIS A 50 -3.41 5.61 -15.30
C HIS A 50 -4.89 5.25 -15.22
N PRO A 51 -5.69 5.57 -16.27
CA PRO A 51 -7.12 5.28 -16.29
C PRO A 51 -7.45 3.77 -16.24
N GLN A 52 -6.49 2.89 -16.55
CA GLN A 52 -6.64 1.44 -16.48
C GLN A 52 -6.61 0.87 -15.05
N ILE A 53 -6.29 1.68 -14.04
CA ILE A 53 -6.20 1.26 -12.64
C ILE A 53 -7.39 1.80 -11.87
N GLU A 54 -8.17 0.90 -11.26
CA GLU A 54 -9.21 1.31 -10.31
C GLU A 54 -8.56 1.74 -8.99
N ILE A 55 -8.84 2.96 -8.55
CA ILE A 55 -8.31 3.52 -7.30
C ILE A 55 -9.47 3.81 -6.36
N SER A 56 -9.51 3.08 -5.25
CA SER A 56 -10.45 3.34 -4.16
C SER A 56 -9.73 3.91 -2.94
N VAL A 57 -10.26 4.98 -2.38
CA VAL A 57 -9.73 5.62 -1.17
C VAL A 57 -10.75 5.44 -0.05
N SER A 58 -10.37 4.70 0.98
CA SER A 58 -11.20 4.49 2.17
C SER A 58 -10.45 4.92 3.44
N PRO A 59 -11.08 5.71 4.33
CA PRO A 59 -10.47 6.07 5.61
C PRO A 59 -10.38 4.84 6.52
N ARG A 60 -9.24 4.68 7.22
CA ARG A 60 -8.99 3.58 8.16
C ARG A 60 -8.58 4.12 9.54
N PRO A 61 -9.53 4.52 10.39
CA PRO A 61 -9.23 5.09 11.70
C PRO A 61 -8.42 4.12 12.57
N ALA A 62 -7.51 4.68 13.38
CA ALA A 62 -6.65 3.94 14.32
C ALA A 62 -5.76 2.86 13.68
N LYS A 63 -5.53 2.91 12.36
CA LYS A 63 -4.62 2.01 11.65
C LYS A 63 -3.61 2.81 10.85
N HIS A 64 -2.43 2.24 10.65
CA HIS A 64 -1.42 2.85 9.78
C HIS A 64 -1.89 2.92 8.32
N PRO A 65 -1.52 3.97 7.58
CA PRO A 65 -1.85 4.07 6.16
C PRO A 65 -1.17 2.93 5.40
N THR A 66 -1.90 2.31 4.49
CA THR A 66 -1.46 1.15 3.72
C THR A 66 -1.96 1.30 2.30
N ILE A 67 -1.12 0.99 1.32
CA ILE A 67 -1.52 0.83 -0.07
C ILE A 67 -1.69 -0.66 -0.33
N VAL A 68 -2.82 -1.06 -0.92
CA VAL A 68 -3.09 -2.45 -1.28
C VAL A 68 -3.34 -2.49 -2.78
N GLY A 69 -2.52 -3.27 -3.48
CA GLY A 69 -2.66 -3.52 -4.91
C GLY A 69 -3.26 -4.89 -5.14
N HIS A 70 -4.34 -4.94 -5.89
CA HIS A 70 -4.96 -6.17 -6.38
C HIS A 70 -4.52 -6.36 -7.84
N TYR A 71 -4.00 -7.55 -8.15
CA TYR A 71 -3.48 -7.86 -9.49
C TYR A 71 -4.41 -8.83 -10.20
N ILE A 72 -4.33 -8.86 -11.54
CA ILE A 72 -5.18 -9.68 -12.41
C ILE A 72 -5.02 -11.18 -12.11
N ASN A 73 -3.84 -11.60 -11.63
CA ASN A 73 -3.57 -12.99 -11.22
C ASN A 73 -4.27 -13.38 -9.90
N GLY A 74 -5.09 -12.52 -9.30
CA GLY A 74 -5.82 -12.76 -8.05
C GLY A 74 -4.99 -12.52 -6.79
N ASN A 75 -3.68 -12.26 -6.91
CA ASN A 75 -2.84 -11.94 -5.77
C ASN A 75 -3.07 -10.49 -5.32
N SER A 76 -2.75 -10.24 -4.05
CA SER A 76 -2.70 -8.88 -3.50
C SER A 76 -1.37 -8.63 -2.80
N ARG A 77 -0.90 -7.40 -2.87
CA ARG A 77 0.30 -6.92 -2.18
C ARG A 77 -0.06 -5.70 -1.36
N SER A 78 0.26 -5.73 -0.07
CA SER A 78 0.10 -4.60 0.83
C SER A 78 1.46 -3.97 1.16
N LEU A 79 1.52 -2.64 1.11
CA LEU A 79 2.68 -1.86 1.51
C LEU A 79 2.26 -0.87 2.61
N LEU A 80 2.91 -0.98 3.77
CA LEU A 80 2.74 -0.06 4.88
C LEU A 80 3.54 1.22 4.57
N VAL A 81 2.86 2.37 4.56
CA VAL A 81 3.46 3.66 4.18
C VAL A 81 3.44 4.67 5.32
N LYS A 82 3.61 4.18 6.56
CA LYS A 82 3.68 5.03 7.75
C LYS A 82 4.91 5.95 7.68
N ASN A 83 4.74 7.21 8.09
CA ASN A 83 5.81 8.21 8.18
C ASN A 83 6.60 8.46 6.87
N MET A 84 6.03 8.09 5.71
CA MET A 84 6.63 8.37 4.40
C MET A 84 6.21 9.76 3.91
N GLN A 85 7.07 10.45 3.15
CA GLN A 85 6.69 11.70 2.51
C GLN A 85 5.79 11.44 1.29
N PRO A 86 4.98 12.42 0.85
CA PRO A 86 4.07 12.22 -0.30
C PRO A 86 4.77 11.69 -1.56
N MET A 87 6.01 12.11 -1.81
CA MET A 87 6.81 11.65 -2.96
C MET A 87 7.37 10.23 -2.78
N ASP A 88 7.63 9.78 -1.56
CA ASP A 88 8.01 8.39 -1.30
C ASP A 88 6.80 7.46 -1.50
N ILE A 89 5.62 7.92 -1.09
CA ILE A 89 4.36 7.20 -1.28
C ILE A 89 4.04 7.07 -2.77
N LEU A 90 4.28 8.12 -3.57
CA LEU A 90 4.16 8.06 -5.03
C LEU A 90 5.09 6.99 -5.61
N ARG A 91 6.37 6.98 -5.23
CA ARG A 91 7.33 5.94 -5.68
C ARG A 91 6.91 4.53 -5.27
N ALA A 92 6.32 4.37 -4.08
CA ALA A 92 5.78 3.09 -3.64
C ALA A 92 4.58 2.66 -4.51
N ALA A 93 3.70 3.59 -4.89
CA ALA A 93 2.57 3.33 -5.78
C ALA A 93 3.04 2.97 -7.21
N GLU A 94 4.03 3.69 -7.74
CA GLU A 94 4.68 3.39 -9.03
C GLU A 94 5.33 2.00 -9.02
N SER A 95 6.09 1.67 -7.98
CA SER A 95 6.68 0.34 -7.82
C SER A 95 5.62 -0.76 -7.77
N MET A 96 4.47 -0.49 -7.16
CA MET A 96 3.35 -1.43 -7.12
C MET A 96 2.71 -1.62 -8.51
N ARG A 97 2.54 -0.54 -9.27
CA ARG A 97 2.09 -0.58 -10.67
C ARG A 97 3.04 -1.40 -11.55
N ASP A 98 4.34 -1.24 -11.37
CA ASP A 98 5.36 -1.88 -12.21
C ASP A 98 5.58 -3.37 -11.87
N THR A 99 5.00 -3.85 -10.76
CA THR A 99 5.10 -5.27 -10.35
C THR A 99 4.01 -6.11 -11.01
N ASN A 100 4.29 -7.40 -11.29
CA ASN A 100 3.35 -8.35 -11.88
C ASN A 100 2.40 -9.05 -10.87
N GLY A 101 2.50 -8.71 -9.57
CA GLY A 101 1.73 -9.33 -8.50
C GLY A 101 2.13 -10.76 -8.13
N GLU A 102 3.20 -11.32 -8.71
CA GLU A 102 3.69 -12.63 -8.30
C GLU A 102 4.37 -12.54 -6.92
N LYS A 103 4.39 -13.66 -6.19
CA LYS A 103 5.15 -13.75 -4.95
C LYS A 103 6.62 -13.49 -5.26
N LEU A 104 7.28 -12.69 -4.43
CA LEU A 104 8.69 -12.41 -4.59
C LEU A 104 9.49 -13.71 -4.44
N ARG A 105 10.26 -14.07 -5.46
CA ARG A 105 11.10 -15.30 -5.50
C ARG A 105 12.49 -14.92 -6.00
N ARG A 106 13.49 -15.69 -5.60
CA ARG A 106 14.83 -15.56 -6.16
C ARG A 106 14.82 -16.03 -7.62
N ALA A 107 15.28 -15.18 -8.53
CA ALA A 107 15.52 -15.57 -9.91
C ALA A 107 16.82 -16.38 -10.00
N ASN A 108 16.70 -17.66 -10.35
CA ASN A 108 17.85 -18.56 -10.50
C ASN A 108 18.47 -18.49 -11.90
N LYS A 109 17.66 -18.18 -12.92
CA LYS A 109 18.05 -18.10 -14.31
C LYS A 109 17.61 -16.75 -14.89
N PRO A 110 18.47 -16.06 -15.67
CA PRO A 110 18.11 -14.77 -16.26
C PRO A 110 17.13 -14.90 -17.44
N VAL A 111 17.09 -16.07 -18.09
CA VAL A 111 16.25 -16.32 -19.28
C VAL A 111 15.31 -17.49 -19.02
N THR A 112 14.03 -17.29 -19.34
CA THR A 112 12.98 -18.33 -19.36
C THR A 112 12.44 -18.45 -20.79
N SER A 113 12.39 -19.67 -21.32
CA SER A 113 11.82 -19.96 -22.64
C SER A 113 10.80 -21.09 -22.50
N ILE A 114 9.69 -20.94 -23.21
CA ILE A 114 8.69 -22.00 -23.41
C ILE A 114 9.09 -22.86 -24.62
N ASN A 115 9.79 -22.26 -25.59
CA ASN A 115 10.17 -22.90 -26.83
C ASN A 115 11.41 -23.79 -26.66
N PRO A 116 11.49 -24.91 -27.40
CA PRO A 116 12.68 -25.75 -27.44
C PRO A 116 13.85 -25.04 -28.13
N SER A 117 15.06 -25.60 -27.97
CA SER A 117 16.27 -25.12 -28.65
C SER A 117 16.12 -25.18 -30.17
N VAL A 118 16.50 -24.09 -30.85
CA VAL A 118 16.48 -23.99 -32.33
C VAL A 118 17.37 -25.05 -32.99
N ARG A 119 18.49 -25.42 -32.36
CA ARG A 119 19.42 -26.44 -32.87
C ARG A 119 19.08 -27.86 -32.38
N GLY A 120 17.92 -28.04 -31.76
CA GLY A 120 17.58 -29.25 -31.04
C GLY A 120 18.33 -29.39 -29.72
N ILE A 121 17.98 -30.43 -28.98
CA ILE A 121 18.73 -30.89 -27.82
C ILE A 121 19.85 -31.79 -28.34
N TRP A 122 21.04 -31.70 -27.73
CA TRP A 122 22.14 -32.57 -28.09
C TRP A 122 21.74 -34.05 -28.03
N SER A 123 22.17 -34.83 -29.03
CA SER A 123 21.92 -36.27 -29.13
C SER A 123 23.22 -36.98 -29.54
N PRO A 124 23.64 -38.04 -28.81
CA PRO A 124 24.90 -38.74 -29.11
C PRO A 124 24.89 -39.44 -30.48
N TYR A 125 23.72 -39.81 -30.99
CA TYR A 125 23.57 -40.55 -32.25
C TYR A 125 23.53 -39.65 -33.49
N HIS A 126 23.43 -38.32 -33.32
CA HIS A 126 23.30 -37.36 -34.42
C HIS A 126 24.59 -36.54 -34.64
N GLY A 127 25.72 -37.02 -34.10
CA GLY A 127 27.05 -36.44 -34.29
C GLY A 127 27.92 -37.29 -35.22
N THR A 128 29.16 -36.85 -35.43
CA THR A 128 30.16 -37.55 -36.27
C THR A 128 30.78 -38.79 -35.62
N GLY A 129 30.25 -39.24 -34.48
CA GLY A 129 30.83 -40.31 -33.65
C GLY A 129 32.09 -39.85 -32.92
N GLU A 130 32.23 -40.26 -31.67
CA GLU A 130 33.48 -40.10 -30.91
C GLU A 130 34.11 -41.49 -30.80
N ALA A 131 35.35 -41.63 -31.24
CA ALA A 131 36.08 -42.89 -31.10
C ALA A 131 36.45 -43.08 -29.62
N VAL A 132 36.08 -44.24 -29.07
CA VAL A 132 36.44 -44.66 -27.71
C VAL A 132 37.90 -45.12 -27.66
#